data_AF-A0A8S9GB32-F1
#
_entry.id   AF-A0A8S9GB32-F1
#
_cell.length_a   1.000
_cell.length_b   1.000
_cell.length_c   1.000
_cell.angle_alpha   90.00
_cell.angle_beta   90.00
_cell.angle_gamma   90.00
#
_symmetry.space_group_name_H-M   'P 1'
#
loop_
_entity.id
_entity.type
_entity.pdbx_description
1 polymer ?
#
loop_
_entity_poly.entity_id
_entity_poly.type
_entity_poly.pdbx_seq_one_letter_code
_entity_poly.pdbx_strand_id
1 'polypeptide(L)'
;MGFAAIWNSHPKKYGPGSRTCYVREVVGESQKREEYLCFPGDYCGCYSFFYDVVSRGEQQCCKHQLAARMASSLGAYSEIEVSDEQLAVMLSKI
;
A
#
# COMPACT_ATOMS: atom_id res chain seq x y z
N MET A 1 -26.27 6.32 31.52
CA MET A 1 -25.41 5.11 31.46
C MET A 1 -25.14 4.82 29.99
N GLY A 2 -23.88 4.68 29.58
CA GLY A 2 -23.50 4.20 28.24
C GLY A 2 -22.63 5.14 27.41
N PHE A 3 -21.41 5.44 27.86
CA PHE A 3 -20.35 5.87 26.93
C PHE A 3 -19.84 4.63 26.20
N ALA A 4 -19.92 4.67 24.88
CA ALA A 4 -19.52 3.61 23.96
C ALA A 4 -18.11 3.10 24.25
N ALA A 5 -17.93 1.78 24.16
CA ALA A 5 -16.64 1.11 24.27
C ALA A 5 -15.69 1.58 23.16
N ILE A 6 -14.84 2.55 23.46
CA ILE A 6 -13.71 2.92 22.62
C ILE A 6 -12.70 1.79 22.72
N TRP A 7 -12.66 0.91 21.71
CA TRP A 7 -11.66 -0.12 21.60
C TRP A 7 -10.29 0.52 21.34
N ASN A 8 -9.41 0.50 22.36
CA ASN A 8 -8.01 0.88 22.22
C ASN A 8 -7.22 -0.22 21.51
N SER A 9 -7.44 -0.38 20.20
CA SER A 9 -6.59 -1.22 19.34
C SER A 9 -5.65 -0.34 18.52
N HIS A 10 -4.35 -0.54 18.66
CA HIS A 10 -3.36 0.07 17.77
C HIS A 10 -3.61 -0.47 16.34
N PRO A 11 -3.74 0.37 15.30
CA PRO A 11 -3.93 -0.11 13.93
C PRO A 11 -2.70 -0.91 13.48
N LYS A 12 -2.81 -2.24 13.48
CA LYS A 12 -1.75 -3.16 13.03
C LYS A 12 -1.97 -3.53 11.56
N LYS A 13 -1.97 -2.54 10.66
CA LYS A 13 -2.18 -2.78 9.22
C LYS A 13 -0.96 -3.39 8.53
N TYR A 14 0.25 -3.13 9.05
CA TYR A 14 1.53 -3.55 8.49
C TYR A 14 2.57 -3.77 9.61
N GLY A 15 3.65 -4.51 9.31
CA GLY A 15 4.78 -4.77 10.23
C GLY A 15 4.65 -6.04 11.08
N PRO A 16 5.65 -6.37 11.92
CA PRO A 16 5.74 -7.63 12.67
C PRO A 16 4.66 -7.82 13.75
N GLY A 17 3.94 -6.75 14.10
CA GLY A 17 2.76 -6.83 14.96
C GLY A 17 1.46 -7.15 14.21
N SER A 18 1.43 -6.93 12.89
CA SER A 18 0.29 -7.27 12.04
C SER A 18 0.22 -8.78 11.86
N ARG A 19 -0.99 -9.34 11.85
CA ARG A 19 -1.19 -10.76 11.56
C ARG A 19 -1.10 -11.07 10.06
N THR A 20 -1.24 -10.05 9.21
CA THR A 20 -1.26 -10.15 7.74
C THR A 20 -0.83 -8.81 7.12
N CYS A 21 0.09 -8.82 6.17
CA CYS A 21 0.49 -7.62 5.42
C CYS A 21 0.08 -7.77 3.95
N TYR A 22 -0.64 -6.77 3.42
CA TYR A 22 -1.00 -6.72 2.01
C TYR A 22 -0.23 -5.60 1.33
N VAL A 23 0.66 -5.96 0.41
CA VAL A 23 1.38 -5.03 -0.45
C VAL A 23 0.95 -5.26 -1.89
N ARG A 24 0.79 -4.19 -2.65
CA ARG A 24 0.41 -4.26 -4.06
C ARG A 24 1.61 -3.86 -4.89
N GLU A 25 2.08 -4.80 -5.72
CA GLU A 25 3.03 -4.49 -6.76
C GLU A 25 2.26 -3.93 -7.96
N VAL A 26 2.59 -2.69 -8.34
CA VAL A 26 1.95 -2.01 -9.46
C VAL A 26 3.02 -1.73 -10.51
N VAL A 27 2.82 -2.28 -11.71
CA VAL A 27 3.73 -2.10 -12.83
C VAL A 27 3.32 -0.84 -13.60
N GLY A 28 4.25 0.10 -13.76
CA GLY A 28 4.03 1.28 -14.58
C GLY A 28 3.97 0.93 -16.07
N GLU A 29 3.17 1.67 -16.83
CA GLU A 29 3.09 1.55 -18.30
C GLU A 29 4.26 2.21 -19.05
N SER A 30 5.27 2.70 -18.32
CA SER A 30 6.46 3.30 -18.95
C SER A 30 7.26 2.24 -19.73
N GLN A 31 8.07 2.66 -20.70
CA GLN A 31 8.94 1.75 -21.46
C GLN A 31 9.87 0.91 -20.56
N LYS A 32 10.16 1.38 -19.35
CA LYS A 32 11.00 0.70 -18.36
C LYS A 32 10.23 -0.31 -17.48
N ARG A 33 8.89 -0.34 -17.55
CA ARG A 33 8.01 -1.21 -16.75
C ARG A 33 8.40 -1.22 -15.26
N GLU A 34 8.59 -0.05 -14.69
CA GLU A 34 9.02 0.06 -13.30
C GLU A 34 7.96 -0.54 -12.36
N GLU A 35 8.42 -1.41 -11.45
CA GLU A 35 7.61 -2.05 -10.42
C GLU A 35 7.60 -1.15 -9.18
N TYR A 36 6.40 -0.76 -8.73
CA TYR A 36 6.24 0.05 -7.52
C TYR A 36 5.54 -0.76 -6.44
N LEU A 37 6.16 -0.80 -5.26
CA LEU A 37 5.49 -1.28 -4.06
C LEU A 37 4.52 -0.20 -3.56
N CYS A 38 3.25 -0.58 -3.46
CA CYS A 38 2.15 0.29 -3.10
C CYS A 38 1.35 -0.30 -1.94
N PHE A 39 1.18 0.51 -0.91
CA PHE A 39 0.19 0.35 0.14
C PHE A 39 -0.98 1.28 -0.21
N PRO A 40 -2.11 0.75 -0.71
CA PRO A 40 -3.14 1.57 -1.34
C PRO A 40 -3.69 2.68 -0.45
N GLY A 41 -3.66 2.51 0.87
CA GLY A 41 -4.11 3.50 1.85
C GLY A 41 -3.05 4.50 2.30
N ASP A 42 -1.77 4.15 2.20
CA ASP A 42 -0.75 4.75 3.08
C ASP A 42 0.54 5.18 2.34
N TYR A 43 0.97 4.44 1.31
CA TYR A 43 2.27 4.70 0.67
C TYR A 43 2.32 4.21 -0.79
N CYS A 44 3.14 4.88 -1.61
CA CYS A 44 3.59 4.34 -2.89
C CYS A 44 5.01 4.82 -3.20
N GLY A 45 5.88 3.91 -3.66
CA GLY A 45 7.27 4.22 -4.00
C GLY A 45 7.48 5.06 -5.27
N CYS A 46 6.43 5.58 -5.90
CA CYS A 46 6.57 6.41 -7.09
C CYS A 46 6.88 7.88 -6.75
N TYR A 47 7.63 8.55 -7.63
CA TYR A 47 8.00 9.96 -7.47
C TYR A 47 6.80 10.91 -7.25
N SER A 48 5.70 10.72 -7.97
CA SER A 48 4.49 11.56 -7.86
C SER A 48 3.83 11.47 -6.48
N PHE A 49 3.91 10.32 -5.79
CA PHE A 49 3.39 10.23 -4.43
C PHE A 49 4.18 11.14 -3.48
N PHE A 50 5.51 11.07 -3.54
CA PHE A 50 6.35 11.92 -2.70
C PHE A 50 6.15 13.41 -3.00
N TYR A 51 6.07 13.79 -4.27
CA TYR A 51 5.97 15.20 -4.65
C TYR A 51 4.56 15.77 -4.46
N ASP A 52 3.54 15.14 -5.04
CA ASP A 52 2.18 15.69 -5.11
C ASP A 52 1.37 15.42 -3.83
N VAL A 53 1.56 14.26 -3.20
CA VAL A 53 0.81 13.85 -2.00
C VAL A 53 1.54 14.27 -0.73
N VAL A 54 2.81 13.90 -0.58
CA VAL A 54 3.55 14.14 0.68
C VAL A 54 4.08 15.57 0.77
N SER A 55 4.78 16.05 -0.27
CA SER A 55 5.49 17.33 -0.21
C SER A 55 4.53 18.52 -0.37
N ARG A 56 3.60 18.44 -1.34
CA ARG A 56 2.67 19.54 -1.65
C ARG A 56 1.30 19.39 -1.00
N GLY A 57 0.85 18.16 -0.71
CA GLY A 57 -0.49 17.91 -0.18
C GLY A 57 -1.63 18.27 -1.15
N GLU A 58 -1.33 18.37 -2.44
CA GLU A 58 -2.31 18.78 -3.47
C GLU A 58 -3.20 17.62 -3.92
N GLN A 59 -2.71 16.40 -3.76
CA GLN A 59 -3.42 15.18 -4.12
C GLN A 59 -3.57 14.29 -2.89
N GLN A 60 -4.71 13.59 -2.80
CA GLN A 60 -4.95 12.62 -1.72
C GLN A 60 -4.23 11.29 -1.93
N CYS A 61 -3.87 10.98 -3.18
CA CYS A 61 -3.21 9.73 -3.56
C CYS A 61 -2.58 9.84 -4.95
N CYS A 62 -1.62 8.97 -5.26
CA CYS A 62 -1.07 8.86 -6.60
C CYS A 62 -1.91 7.92 -7.48
N LYS A 63 -1.70 7.96 -8.80
CA LYS A 63 -2.40 7.08 -9.76
C LYS A 63 -2.24 5.59 -9.45
N HIS A 64 -1.10 5.17 -8.87
CA HIS A 64 -0.86 3.77 -8.55
C HIS A 64 -1.69 3.30 -7.34
N GLN A 65 -1.88 4.16 -6.34
CA GLN A 65 -2.80 3.89 -5.23
C GLN A 65 -4.25 3.77 -5.73
N LEU A 66 -4.66 4.64 -6.65
CA LEU A 66 -5.96 4.54 -7.29
C LEU A 66 -6.11 3.22 -8.07
N ALA A 67 -5.14 2.89 -8.91
CA ALA A 67 -5.14 1.64 -9.68
C ALA A 67 -5.22 0.41 -8.75
N ALA A 68 -4.46 0.39 -7.65
CA ALA A 68 -4.48 -0.71 -6.70
C ALA A 68 -5.83 -0.84 -5.97
N ARG A 69 -6.47 0.27 -5.60
CA ARG A 69 -7.82 0.29 -5.00
C ARG A 69 -8.88 -0.18 -6.01
N MET A 70 -8.80 0.28 -7.25
CA MET A 70 -9.70 -0.15 -8.33
C MET A 70 -9.55 -1.64 -8.61
N ALA A 71 -8.32 -2.13 -8.77
CA ALA A 71 -8.05 -3.56 -8.96
C ALA A 71 -8.61 -4.40 -7.81
N SER A 72 -8.45 -3.95 -6.56
CA SER A 72 -9.03 -4.63 -5.39
C SER A 72 -10.56 -4.67 -5.44
N SER A 73 -11.19 -3.56 -5.83
CA SER A 73 -12.66 -3.44 -5.92
C SER A 73 -13.24 -4.28 -7.07
N LEU A 74 -12.48 -4.43 -8.16
CA LEU A 74 -12.88 -5.16 -9.35
C LEU A 74 -12.45 -6.64 -9.33
N GLY A 75 -11.66 -7.06 -8.34
CA GLY A 75 -11.02 -8.39 -8.35
C GLY A 75 -10.00 -8.57 -9.48
N ALA A 76 -9.53 -7.48 -10.09
CA ALA A 76 -8.62 -7.49 -11.24
C ALA A 76 -7.15 -7.52 -10.81
N TYR A 77 -6.77 -8.52 -10.03
CA TYR A 77 -5.40 -8.73 -9.56
C TYR A 77 -5.11 -10.21 -9.29
N SER A 78 -3.83 -10.57 -9.26
CA SER A 78 -3.37 -11.86 -8.74
C SER A 78 -2.94 -11.71 -7.30
N GLU A 79 -3.46 -12.56 -6.41
CA GLU A 79 -3.02 -12.66 -5.03
C GLU A 79 -1.98 -13.79 -4.89
N ILE A 80 -0.88 -13.50 -4.21
CA ILE A 80 0.21 -14.45 -3.98
C ILE A 80 0.59 -14.35 -2.51
N GLU A 81 0.55 -15.47 -1.80
CA GLU A 81 1.07 -15.57 -0.44
C GLU A 81 2.59 -15.74 -0.50
N VAL A 82 3.30 -15.00 0.35
CA VAL A 82 4.77 -15.01 0.44
C VAL A 82 5.19 -15.24 1.88
N SER A 83 6.37 -15.81 2.09
CA SER A 83 6.92 -15.96 3.44
C SER A 83 7.37 -14.61 4.02
N ASP A 84 7.53 -14.54 5.34
CA ASP A 84 7.99 -13.32 6.01
C ASP A 84 9.38 -12.88 5.50
N GLU A 85 10.26 -13.83 5.15
CA GLU A 85 11.57 -13.54 4.59
C GLU A 85 11.47 -12.91 3.19
N GLN A 86 10.59 -13.45 2.34
CA GLN A 86 10.34 -12.89 1.01
C GLN A 86 9.74 -11.50 1.11
N LEU A 87 8.76 -11.31 2.00
CA LEU A 87 8.18 -10.00 2.27
C LEU A 87 9.25 -9.01 2.76
N ALA A 88 10.13 -9.41 3.67
CA ALA A 88 11.23 -8.56 4.13
C ALA A 88 12.16 -8.12 2.99
N VAL A 89 12.49 -9.04 2.07
CA VAL A 89 13.29 -8.74 0.86
C VAL A 89 12.56 -7.79 -0.09
N MET A 90 11.24 -7.91 -0.23
CA MET A 90 10.46 -6.95 -1.01
C MET A 90 10.50 -5.57 -0.36
N LEU A 91 10.27 -5.50 0.95
CA LEU A 91 10.24 -4.24 1.70
C LEU A 91 11.61 -3.55 1.80
N SER A 92 12.72 -4.28 1.69
CA SER A 92 14.07 -3.69 1.72
C SER A 92 14.42 -2.89 0.46
N LYS A 93 13.58 -2.94 -0.59
CA LYS A 93 13.76 -2.20 -1.84
C LYS A 93 13.11 -0.81 -1.83
N ILE A 94 12.41 -0.49 -0.73
CA ILE A 94 11.70 0.78 -0.51
C ILE A 94 12.64 1.75 0.21
#